data_AF-A0A385MXK6-F1
#
_entry.id   AF-A0A385MXK6-F1
#
_cell.length_a   1.000
_cell.length_b   1.000
_cell.length_c   1.000
_cell.angle_alpha   90.00
_cell.angle_beta   90.00
_cell.angle_gamma   90.00
#
_symmetry.space_group_name_H-M   'P 1'
#
loop_
_entity.id
_entity.type
_entity.pdbx_description
1 polymer ?
#
loop_
_entity_poly.entity_id
_entity_poly.type
_entity_poly.pdbx_seq_one_letter_code
_entity_poly.pdbx_strand_id
1 'polypeptide(L)'
;MQINTNLSVQDYLRGYKEMCRFIARSPVICGVMLLLALLVTVVPFSFFPLRMGACALLVSLVVCVVSIQYRYGSLRRLAAELNFHQRLILPAILGITALSWLAFFAADLLSELMPAASGNAAVAYDGMTLTGIVIGGALVCVAQLMPYILAHFCHSFSLSRKQGEHIWLSLMLRWKTLAAFLPVALFVPLAIVLKQDWSAFLLLAASMYCTFLMFIVFNITPEPEAQRVSSPAFMPQGA
;
A
#
# COMPACT_ATOMS: atom_id res chain seq x y z
N MET A 1 -4.74 16.05 17.77
CA MET A 1 -5.09 14.76 17.11
C MET A 1 -4.53 13.63 17.96
N GLN A 2 -5.35 12.66 18.37
CA GLN A 2 -4.88 11.51 19.16
C GLN A 2 -4.42 10.40 18.20
N ILE A 3 -3.15 10.02 18.27
CA ILE A 3 -2.57 8.95 17.45
C ILE A 3 -2.64 7.64 18.24
N ASN A 4 -3.44 6.68 17.78
CA ASN A 4 -3.61 5.39 18.42
C ASN A 4 -2.69 4.34 17.79
N THR A 5 -1.54 4.08 18.43
CA THR A 5 -0.63 2.99 18.05
C THR A 5 -0.95 1.68 18.80
N ASN A 6 -1.91 1.68 19.72
CA ASN A 6 -2.30 0.52 20.51
C ASN A 6 -3.57 -0.16 20.00
N LEU A 7 -3.51 -0.65 18.76
CA LEU A 7 -4.66 -1.24 18.08
C LEU A 7 -5.07 -2.60 18.69
N SER A 8 -6.36 -2.74 18.93
CA SER A 8 -7.03 -3.99 19.32
C SER A 8 -7.35 -4.85 18.09
N VAL A 9 -7.72 -6.12 18.29
CA VAL A 9 -8.16 -7.00 17.18
C VAL A 9 -9.39 -6.44 16.47
N GLN A 10 -10.29 -5.79 17.22
CA GLN A 10 -11.49 -5.17 16.68
C GLN A 10 -11.15 -4.00 15.73
N ASP A 11 -10.06 -3.28 15.99
CA ASP A 11 -9.61 -2.19 15.12
C ASP A 11 -9.13 -2.72 13.75
N TYR A 12 -8.38 -3.83 13.73
CA TYR A 12 -7.96 -4.46 12.47
C TYR A 12 -9.15 -4.97 11.65
N LEU A 13 -10.14 -5.59 12.32
CA LEU A 13 -11.39 -6.04 11.69
C LEU A 13 -12.23 -4.86 11.19
N ARG A 14 -12.26 -3.76 11.95
CA ARG A 14 -12.91 -2.52 11.53
C ARG A 14 -12.26 -1.97 10.26
N GLY A 15 -10.94 -2.04 10.13
CA GLY A 15 -10.22 -1.65 8.91
C GLY A 15 -10.72 -2.40 7.68
N TYR A 16 -10.85 -3.72 7.77
CA TYR A 16 -11.42 -4.54 6.69
C TYR A 16 -12.89 -4.22 6.42
N LYS A 17 -13.68 -4.02 7.48
CA LYS A 17 -15.10 -3.68 7.35
C LYS A 17 -15.30 -2.36 6.61
N GLU A 18 -14.53 -1.32 6.94
CA GLU A 18 -14.59 -0.04 6.25
C GLU A 18 -14.07 -0.14 4.81
N MET A 19 -13.03 -0.94 4.56
CA MET A 19 -12.56 -1.24 3.20
C MET A 19 -13.66 -1.88 2.35
N CYS A 20 -14.32 -2.94 2.84
CA CYS A 20 -15.42 -3.59 2.13
C CYS A 20 -16.60 -2.64 1.92
N ARG A 21 -16.93 -1.81 2.92
CA ARG A 21 -17.97 -0.79 2.80
C ARG A 21 -17.62 0.25 1.73
N PHE A 22 -16.35 0.67 1.65
CA PHE A 22 -15.88 1.59 0.62
C PHE A 22 -16.03 0.98 -0.78
N ILE A 23 -15.61 -0.28 -0.95
CA ILE A 23 -15.75 -1.01 -2.23
C ILE A 23 -17.22 -1.07 -2.66
N ALA A 24 -18.13 -1.41 -1.74
CA ALA A 24 -19.56 -1.49 -2.03
C ALA A 24 -20.18 -0.12 -2.37
N ARG A 25 -19.71 0.97 -1.73
CA ARG A 25 -20.24 2.32 -1.95
C ARG A 25 -19.64 3.03 -3.17
N SER A 26 -18.43 2.66 -3.58
CA SER A 26 -17.69 3.33 -4.66
C SER A 26 -17.19 2.33 -5.71
N PRO A 27 -18.08 1.51 -6.32
CA PRO A 27 -17.67 0.43 -7.22
C PRO A 27 -16.93 0.94 -8.46
N VAL A 28 -17.31 2.11 -8.98
CA VAL A 28 -16.65 2.74 -10.14
C VAL A 28 -15.19 3.08 -9.83
N ILE A 29 -14.92 3.67 -8.65
CA ILE A 29 -13.56 4.03 -8.23
C ILE A 29 -12.71 2.78 -8.07
N CYS A 30 -13.24 1.75 -7.42
CA CYS A 30 -12.55 0.48 -7.26
C CYS A 30 -12.32 -0.21 -8.62
N GLY A 31 -13.27 -0.14 -9.55
CA GLY A 31 -13.12 -0.66 -10.91
C GLY A 31 -11.99 0.04 -11.68
N VAL A 32 -11.89 1.37 -11.58
CA VAL A 32 -10.78 2.13 -12.19
C VAL A 32 -9.44 1.75 -11.56
N MET A 33 -9.36 1.61 -10.23
CA MET A 33 -8.14 1.16 -9.56
C MET A 33 -7.73 -0.27 -9.98
N LEU A 34 -8.71 -1.16 -10.14
CA LEU A 34 -8.47 -2.52 -10.62
C LEU A 34 -7.93 -2.50 -12.06
N LEU A 35 -8.48 -1.65 -12.93
CA LEU A 35 -8.01 -1.47 -14.30
C LEU A 35 -6.60 -0.88 -14.36
N LEU A 36 -6.26 0.05 -13.46
CA LEU A 36 -4.90 0.57 -13.33
C LEU A 36 -3.94 -0.52 -12.82
N ALA A 37 -4.35 -1.35 -11.87
CA ALA A 37 -3.56 -2.49 -11.42
C ALA A 37 -3.30 -3.47 -12.58
N LEU A 38 -4.32 -3.77 -13.39
CA LEU A 38 -4.18 -4.57 -14.62
C LEU A 38 -3.15 -3.95 -15.57
N LEU A 39 -3.21 -2.64 -15.82
CA LEU A 39 -2.25 -1.96 -16.68
C LEU A 39 -0.80 -2.14 -16.19
N VAL A 40 -0.58 -2.05 -14.87
CA VAL A 40 0.74 -2.28 -14.26
C VAL A 40 1.20 -3.73 -14.44
N THR A 41 0.30 -4.72 -14.39
CA THR A 41 0.67 -6.13 -14.63
C THR A 41 1.05 -6.43 -16.07
N VAL A 42 0.60 -5.64 -17.04
CA VAL A 42 0.97 -5.80 -18.46
C VAL A 42 2.43 -5.39 -18.72
N VAL A 43 3.05 -4.59 -17.85
CA VAL A 43 4.47 -4.21 -17.99
C VAL A 43 5.34 -5.47 -17.87
N PRO A 44 6.10 -5.84 -18.92
CA PRO A 44 6.87 -7.07 -18.89
C PRO A 44 8.01 -6.98 -17.88
N PHE A 45 8.42 -8.14 -17.37
CA PHE A 45 9.48 -8.25 -16.36
C PHE A 45 10.83 -7.67 -16.83
N SER A 46 11.08 -7.62 -18.15
CA SER A 46 12.25 -6.95 -18.73
C SER A 46 12.34 -5.46 -18.36
N PHE A 47 11.23 -4.83 -18.00
CA PHE A 47 11.16 -3.47 -17.48
C PHE A 47 10.83 -3.45 -15.99
N PHE A 48 11.35 -4.42 -15.23
CA PHE A 48 11.13 -4.56 -13.79
C PHE A 48 11.28 -3.25 -13.00
N PRO A 49 12.31 -2.42 -13.23
CA PRO A 49 12.43 -1.14 -12.51
C PRO A 49 11.28 -0.17 -12.79
N LEU A 50 10.87 -0.05 -14.06
CA LEU A 50 9.72 0.77 -14.46
C LEU A 50 8.43 0.25 -13.81
N ARG A 51 8.28 -1.07 -13.76
CA ARG A 51 7.14 -1.73 -13.13
C ARG A 51 7.07 -1.44 -11.63
N MET A 52 8.20 -1.48 -10.92
CA MET A 52 8.25 -1.13 -9.50
C MET A 52 7.92 0.35 -9.26
N GLY A 53 8.37 1.25 -10.14
CA GLY A 53 7.96 2.66 -10.14
C GLY A 53 6.46 2.84 -10.37
N ALA A 54 5.87 2.10 -11.32
CA ALA A 54 4.44 2.11 -11.60
C ALA A 54 3.61 1.54 -10.42
N CYS A 55 4.10 0.50 -9.75
CA CYS A 55 3.54 -0.01 -8.51
C CYS A 55 3.55 1.04 -7.39
N ALA A 56 4.64 1.76 -7.20
CA ALA A 56 4.73 2.84 -6.21
C ALA A 56 3.74 3.97 -6.53
N LEU A 57 3.65 4.38 -7.79
CA LEU A 57 2.67 5.37 -8.24
C LEU A 57 1.24 4.90 -8.00
N LEU A 58 0.94 3.63 -8.29
CA LEU A 58 -0.37 3.04 -8.02
C LEU A 58 -0.71 3.12 -6.53
N VAL A 59 0.23 2.77 -5.64
CA VAL A 59 0.01 2.88 -4.19
C VAL A 59 -0.28 4.33 -3.78
N SER A 60 0.52 5.31 -4.22
CA SER A 60 0.26 6.73 -3.93
C SER A 60 -1.10 7.19 -4.42
N LEU A 61 -1.48 6.80 -5.64
CA LEU A 61 -2.78 7.14 -6.20
C LEU A 61 -3.92 6.52 -5.38
N VAL A 62 -3.79 5.25 -4.97
CA VAL A 62 -4.78 4.57 -4.12
C VAL A 62 -4.94 5.33 -2.80
N VAL A 63 -3.83 5.67 -2.13
CA VAL A 63 -3.87 6.41 -0.86
C VAL A 63 -4.59 7.75 -1.03
N CYS A 64 -4.22 8.56 -2.05
CA CYS A 64 -4.85 9.86 -2.30
C CYS A 64 -6.33 9.72 -2.65
N VAL A 65 -6.70 8.82 -3.56
CA VAL A 65 -8.08 8.64 -4.00
C VAL A 65 -8.96 8.11 -2.87
N VAL A 66 -8.51 7.08 -2.13
CA VAL A 66 -9.26 6.53 -0.99
C VAL A 66 -9.39 7.60 0.09
N SER A 67 -8.32 8.34 0.41
CA SER A 67 -8.36 9.39 1.44
C SER A 67 -9.32 10.50 1.12
N ILE A 68 -9.29 11.01 -0.11
CA ILE A 68 -10.19 12.09 -0.55
C ILE A 68 -11.62 11.58 -0.62
N GLN A 69 -11.86 10.42 -1.24
CA GLN A 69 -13.20 9.90 -1.41
C GLN A 69 -13.82 9.53 -0.06
N TYR A 70 -13.04 8.96 0.86
CA TYR A 70 -13.51 8.63 2.19
C TYR A 70 -13.83 9.87 3.03
N ARG A 71 -13.00 10.92 2.97
CA ARG A 71 -13.22 12.16 3.73
C ARG A 71 -14.33 13.04 3.14
N TYR A 72 -14.28 13.31 1.84
CA TYR A 72 -15.09 14.33 1.18
C TYR A 72 -16.21 13.76 0.29
N GLY A 73 -16.19 12.46 -0.02
CA GLY A 73 -17.16 11.82 -0.92
C GLY A 73 -17.01 12.21 -2.40
N SER A 74 -15.97 12.96 -2.77
CA SER A 74 -15.78 13.48 -4.13
C SER A 74 -14.30 13.62 -4.50
N LEU A 75 -13.95 13.23 -5.73
CA LEU A 75 -12.59 13.32 -6.27
C LEU A 75 -12.23 14.69 -6.87
N ARG A 76 -13.07 15.72 -6.72
CA ARG A 76 -12.82 17.06 -7.29
C ARG A 76 -11.47 17.66 -6.87
N ARG A 77 -10.95 17.29 -5.69
CA ARG A 77 -9.68 17.80 -5.15
C ARG A 77 -8.48 16.88 -5.41
N LEU A 78 -8.65 15.80 -6.20
CA LEU A 78 -7.59 14.82 -6.43
C LEU A 78 -6.32 15.42 -7.02
N ALA A 79 -6.45 16.31 -8.01
CA ALA A 79 -5.28 16.97 -8.62
C ALA A 79 -4.53 17.86 -7.61
N ALA A 80 -5.27 18.58 -6.76
CA ALA A 80 -4.66 19.40 -5.71
C ALA A 80 -3.93 18.54 -4.67
N GLU A 81 -4.53 17.40 -4.28
CA GLU A 81 -3.92 16.45 -3.34
C GLU A 81 -2.65 15.80 -3.91
N LEU A 82 -2.67 15.41 -5.19
CA LEU A 82 -1.52 14.85 -5.88
C LEU A 82 -0.39 15.87 -5.99
N ASN A 83 -0.71 17.13 -6.32
CA ASN A 83 0.27 18.22 -6.35
C ASN A 83 0.87 18.48 -4.96
N PHE A 84 0.04 18.44 -3.91
CA PHE A 84 0.51 18.56 -2.53
C PHE A 84 1.49 17.43 -2.16
N HIS A 85 1.17 16.19 -2.56
CA HIS A 85 2.04 15.04 -2.30
C HIS A 85 3.18 14.86 -3.31
N GLN A 86 3.27 15.69 -4.35
CA GLN A 86 4.26 15.53 -5.44
C GLN A 86 5.70 15.50 -4.91
N ARG A 87 6.01 16.31 -3.89
CA ARG A 87 7.33 16.36 -3.24
C ARG A 87 7.71 15.07 -2.50
N LEU A 88 6.72 14.23 -2.18
CA LEU A 88 6.92 12.90 -1.61
C LEU A 88 6.90 11.83 -2.70
N ILE A 89 5.93 11.89 -3.61
CA ILE A 89 5.66 10.88 -4.64
C ILE A 89 6.84 10.79 -5.62
N LEU A 90 7.30 11.93 -6.16
CA LEU A 90 8.30 11.92 -7.23
C LEU A 90 9.66 11.37 -6.78
N PRO A 91 10.24 11.81 -5.63
CA PRO A 91 11.49 11.22 -5.14
C PRO A 91 11.34 9.75 -4.76
N ALA A 92 10.19 9.34 -4.22
CA ALA A 92 9.95 7.94 -3.88
C ALA A 92 9.90 7.06 -5.13
N ILE A 93 9.20 7.45 -6.18
CA ILE A 93 9.14 6.70 -7.45
C ILE A 93 10.54 6.61 -8.07
N LEU A 94 11.27 7.73 -8.14
CA LEU A 94 12.63 7.73 -8.68
C LEU A 94 13.57 6.85 -7.86
N GLY A 95 13.51 6.94 -6.53
CA GLY A 95 14.30 6.13 -5.62
C GLY A 95 13.98 4.64 -5.76
N ILE A 96 12.70 4.25 -5.78
CA ILE A 96 12.28 2.86 -5.96
C ILE A 96 12.71 2.34 -7.32
N THR A 97 12.57 3.13 -8.39
CA THR A 97 12.99 2.75 -9.73
C THR A 97 14.51 2.55 -9.80
N ALA A 98 15.29 3.48 -9.25
CA ALA A 98 16.75 3.40 -9.23
C ALA A 98 17.26 2.23 -8.38
N LEU A 99 16.69 2.02 -7.18
CA LEU A 99 17.02 0.90 -6.32
C LEU A 99 16.63 -0.44 -6.95
N SER A 100 15.53 -0.49 -7.69
CA SER A 100 15.10 -1.69 -8.42
C SER A 100 16.04 -2.02 -9.57
N TRP A 101 16.60 -1.00 -10.26
CA TRP A 101 17.68 -1.19 -11.23
C TRP A 101 18.92 -1.82 -10.60
N LEU A 102 19.36 -1.28 -9.45
CA LEU A 102 20.51 -1.82 -8.73
C LEU A 102 20.27 -3.26 -8.25
N ALA A 103 19.08 -3.55 -7.74
CA ALA A 103 18.69 -4.89 -7.31
C ALA A 103 18.65 -5.88 -8.48
N PHE A 104 18.13 -5.45 -9.63
CA PHE A 104 18.09 -6.27 -10.84
C PHE A 104 19.51 -6.63 -11.31
N PHE A 105 20.40 -5.63 -11.38
CA PHE A 105 21.81 -5.87 -11.74
C PHE A 105 22.53 -6.78 -10.75
N ALA A 106 22.30 -6.60 -9.45
CA ALA A 106 22.87 -7.46 -8.42
C ALA A 106 22.34 -8.90 -8.50
N ALA A 107 21.05 -9.08 -8.83
CA ALA A 107 20.45 -10.39 -9.01
C ALA A 107 21.02 -11.13 -10.23
N ASP A 108 21.21 -10.42 -11.35
CA ASP A 108 21.85 -10.99 -12.55
C ASP A 108 23.28 -11.44 -12.23
N LEU A 109 24.09 -10.59 -11.57
CA LEU A 109 25.44 -10.94 -11.15
C LEU A 109 25.47 -12.15 -10.21
N LEU A 110 24.53 -12.22 -9.26
CA LEU A 110 24.43 -13.36 -8.35
C LEU A 110 24.03 -14.65 -9.08
N SER A 111 23.17 -14.53 -10.09
CA SER A 111 22.71 -15.66 -10.90
C SER A 111 23.83 -16.25 -11.76
N GLU A 112 24.75 -15.42 -12.26
CA GLU A 112 25.94 -15.86 -12.98
C GLU A 112 26.96 -16.56 -12.07
N LEU A 113 27.00 -16.18 -10.79
CA LEU A 113 27.90 -16.76 -9.78
C LEU A 113 27.34 -18.03 -9.12
N MET A 114 26.05 -18.31 -9.26
CA MET A 114 25.44 -19.53 -8.76
C MET A 114 25.58 -20.64 -9.81
N PRO A 115 26.10 -21.83 -9.45
CA PRO A 115 26.12 -22.96 -10.37
C PRO A 115 24.69 -23.25 -10.79
N ALA A 116 24.45 -23.31 -12.10
CA ALA A 116 23.15 -23.62 -12.67
C ALA A 116 22.67 -24.94 -12.07
N ALA A 117 21.70 -24.87 -11.16
CA ALA A 117 21.04 -26.04 -10.62
C ALA A 117 20.25 -26.69 -11.77
N SER A 118 20.91 -27.59 -12.50
CA SER A 118 20.31 -28.40 -13.55
C SER A 118 19.35 -29.38 -12.90
N GLY A 119 18.11 -28.96 -12.72
CA GLY A 119 17.06 -29.81 -12.22
C GLY A 119 15.71 -29.17 -12.49
N ASN A 120 14.98 -29.71 -13.46
CA ASN A 120 13.52 -29.61 -13.53
C ASN A 120 12.90 -30.35 -12.32
N ALA A 121 13.23 -29.93 -11.11
CA ALA A 121 12.44 -30.28 -9.96
C ALA A 121 11.14 -29.48 -10.12
N ALA A 122 10.06 -30.18 -10.46
CA ALA A 122 8.73 -29.66 -10.20
C ALA A 122 8.74 -29.29 -8.70
N VAL A 123 8.84 -28.00 -8.40
CA VAL A 123 8.87 -27.51 -7.03
C VAL A 123 7.51 -27.82 -6.45
N ALA A 124 7.40 -28.97 -5.78
CA ALA A 124 6.28 -29.26 -4.92
C ALA A 124 6.41 -28.28 -3.75
N TYR A 125 5.61 -27.22 -3.78
CA TYR A 125 5.56 -26.27 -2.67
C TYR A 125 4.95 -26.99 -1.47
N ASP A 126 5.80 -27.44 -0.55
CA ASP A 126 5.35 -28.01 0.71
C ASP A 126 4.61 -26.94 1.55
N GLY A 127 3.74 -27.38 2.45
CA GLY A 127 2.93 -26.53 3.32
C GLY A 127 3.78 -25.56 4.16
N MET A 128 4.99 -25.97 4.55
CA MET A 128 5.94 -25.07 5.23
C MET A 128 6.45 -23.95 4.33
N THR A 129 6.77 -24.25 3.06
CA THR A 129 7.22 -23.25 2.09
C THR A 129 6.13 -22.23 1.80
N LEU A 130 4.88 -22.68 1.60
CA LEU A 130 3.73 -21.79 1.39
C LEU A 130 3.47 -20.91 2.61
N THR A 131 3.57 -21.47 3.82
CA THR A 131 3.43 -20.70 5.07
C THR A 131 4.52 -19.62 5.17
N GLY A 132 5.77 -19.96 4.87
CA GLY A 132 6.88 -19.01 4.85
C GLY A 132 6.67 -17.88 3.84
N ILE A 133 6.17 -18.18 2.64
CA ILE A 133 5.86 -17.19 1.60
C ILE A 133 4.78 -16.21 2.07
N VAL A 134 3.72 -16.70 2.71
CA VAL A 134 2.63 -15.86 3.24
C VAL A 134 3.14 -14.93 4.35
N ILE A 135 3.94 -15.46 5.29
CA ILE A 135 4.54 -14.63 6.34
C ILE A 135 5.48 -13.59 5.73
N GLY A 136 6.30 -13.96 4.74
CA GLY A 136 7.17 -13.05 4.01
C GLY A 136 6.39 -11.94 3.31
N GLY A 137 5.28 -12.27 2.63
CA GLY A 137 4.40 -11.29 1.99
C GLY A 137 3.77 -10.32 2.99
N ALA A 138 3.33 -10.82 4.15
CA ALA A 138 2.79 -9.98 5.22
C ALA A 138 3.88 -9.06 5.81
N LEU A 139 5.10 -9.55 5.98
CA LEU A 139 6.25 -8.75 6.41
C LEU A 139 6.57 -7.65 5.42
N VAL A 140 6.55 -7.91 4.11
CA VAL A 140 6.74 -6.87 3.08
C VAL A 140 5.66 -5.79 3.19
N CYS A 141 4.40 -6.17 3.43
CA CYS A 141 3.31 -5.20 3.62
C CYS A 141 3.54 -4.29 4.84
N VAL A 142 4.03 -4.84 5.95
CA VAL A 142 4.26 -4.06 7.18
C VAL A 142 5.57 -3.28 7.15
N ALA A 143 6.64 -3.86 6.60
CA ALA A 143 7.98 -3.30 6.63
C ALA A 143 8.25 -2.31 5.49
N GLN A 144 7.61 -2.46 4.33
CA GLN A 144 7.87 -1.63 3.14
C GLN A 144 6.65 -0.80 2.75
N LEU A 145 5.48 -1.42 2.64
CA LEU A 145 4.28 -0.71 2.17
C LEU A 145 3.70 0.23 3.21
N MET A 146 3.55 -0.22 4.45
CA MET A 146 3.02 0.60 5.55
C MET A 146 3.78 1.91 5.78
N PRO A 147 5.13 1.94 5.89
CA PRO A 147 5.84 3.21 6.09
C PRO A 147 5.69 4.15 4.90
N TYR A 148 5.58 3.63 3.67
CA TYR A 148 5.33 4.45 2.49
C TYR A 148 3.96 5.12 2.54
N ILE A 149 2.92 4.38 2.93
CA ILE A 149 1.57 4.93 3.11
C ILE A 149 1.55 5.91 4.28
N LEU A 150 2.15 5.54 5.41
CA LEU A 150 2.27 6.40 6.58
C LEU A 150 2.94 7.74 6.24
N ALA A 151 3.93 7.76 5.35
CA ALA A 151 4.57 9.00 4.91
C ALA A 151 3.58 9.99 4.27
N HIS A 152 2.57 9.52 3.53
CA HIS A 152 1.51 10.37 2.97
C HIS A 152 0.67 11.01 4.09
N PHE A 153 0.31 10.22 5.10
CA PHE A 153 -0.42 10.72 6.28
C PHE A 153 0.42 11.69 7.10
N CYS A 154 1.69 11.37 7.37
CA CYS A 154 2.60 12.26 8.09
C CYS A 154 2.80 13.58 7.35
N HIS A 155 2.94 13.56 6.03
CA HIS A 155 3.02 14.78 5.21
C HIS A 155 1.73 15.60 5.29
N SER A 156 0.57 14.95 5.24
CA SER A 156 -0.75 15.60 5.36
C SER A 156 -0.99 16.26 6.72
N PHE A 157 -0.44 15.70 7.80
CA PHE A 157 -0.59 16.22 9.17
C PHE A 157 0.62 17.02 9.64
N SER A 158 1.57 17.35 8.75
CA SER A 158 2.82 18.05 9.08
C SER A 158 3.59 17.41 10.24
N LEU A 159 3.55 16.08 10.34
CA LEU A 159 4.25 15.33 11.40
C LEU A 159 5.74 15.21 11.06
N SER A 160 6.56 15.23 12.10
CA SER A 160 8.00 15.03 11.94
C SER A 160 8.33 13.60 11.53
N ARG A 161 9.46 13.43 10.82
CA ARG A 161 9.99 12.11 10.44
C ARG A 161 10.12 11.16 11.64
N LYS A 162 10.64 11.66 12.77
CA LYS A 162 10.81 10.88 14.01
C LYS A 162 9.48 10.36 14.57
N GLN A 163 8.42 11.16 14.49
CA GLN A 163 7.09 10.74 14.91
C GLN A 163 6.54 9.65 13.99
N GLY A 164 6.71 9.79 12.67
CA GLY A 164 6.33 8.77 11.69
C GLY A 164 7.06 7.44 11.93
N GLU A 165 8.38 7.49 12.12
CA GLU A 165 9.19 6.30 12.43
C GLU A 165 8.75 5.62 13.73
N HIS A 166 8.45 6.40 14.78
CA HIS A 166 7.96 5.85 16.05
C HIS A 166 6.60 5.15 15.88
N ILE A 167 5.67 5.74 15.11
CA ILE A 167 4.36 5.13 14.81
C ILE A 167 4.56 3.82 14.05
N TRP A 168 5.39 3.84 13.00
CA TRP A 168 5.69 2.65 12.21
C TRP A 168 6.31 1.53 13.06
N LEU A 169 7.35 1.82 13.83
CA LEU A 169 7.99 0.84 14.70
C LEU A 169 7.01 0.28 15.74
N SER A 170 6.19 1.13 16.34
CA SER A 170 5.16 0.72 17.31
C SER A 170 4.13 -0.23 16.70
N LEU A 171 3.78 -0.04 15.42
CA LEU A 171 2.85 -0.91 14.70
C LEU A 171 3.53 -2.18 14.22
N MET A 172 4.75 -2.10 13.67
CA MET A 172 5.50 -3.24 13.15
C MET A 172 5.82 -4.28 14.23
N LEU A 173 6.21 -3.84 15.42
CA LEU A 173 6.58 -4.73 16.53
C LEU A 173 5.39 -5.50 17.14
N ARG A 174 4.16 -5.19 16.72
CA ARG A 174 2.96 -5.90 17.18
C ARG A 174 2.66 -7.06 16.24
N TRP A 175 2.74 -8.28 16.77
CA TRP A 175 2.36 -9.49 16.02
C TRP A 175 0.94 -9.42 15.44
N LYS A 176 0.02 -8.72 16.13
CA LYS A 176 -1.36 -8.51 15.66
C LYS A 176 -1.41 -7.74 14.34
N THR A 177 -0.51 -6.78 14.15
CA THR A 177 -0.38 -6.04 12.89
C THR A 177 0.04 -7.00 11.78
N LEU A 178 1.06 -7.82 12.03
CA LEU A 178 1.51 -8.82 11.06
C LEU A 178 0.38 -9.80 10.68
N ALA A 179 -0.31 -10.34 11.70
CA ALA A 179 -1.43 -11.25 11.49
C ALA A 179 -2.56 -10.62 10.66
N ALA A 180 -2.79 -9.32 10.81
CA ALA A 180 -3.82 -8.60 10.06
C ALA A 180 -3.53 -8.49 8.56
N PHE A 181 -2.27 -8.61 8.12
CA PHE A 181 -1.90 -8.62 6.70
C PHE A 181 -1.84 -10.03 6.09
N LEU A 182 -1.95 -11.10 6.88
CA LEU A 182 -1.97 -12.47 6.37
C LEU A 182 -3.05 -12.70 5.29
N PRO A 183 -4.31 -12.22 5.43
CA PRO A 183 -5.33 -12.40 4.39
C PRO A 183 -4.94 -11.77 3.05
N VAL A 184 -4.27 -10.62 3.06
CA VAL A 184 -3.76 -9.97 1.84
C VAL A 184 -2.55 -10.72 1.29
N ALA A 185 -1.71 -11.29 2.16
CA ALA A 185 -0.56 -12.07 1.75
C ALA A 185 -0.93 -13.44 1.14
N LEU A 186 -2.15 -13.95 1.36
CA LEU A 186 -2.66 -15.15 0.70
C LEU A 186 -2.77 -15.01 -0.83
N PHE A 187 -2.75 -13.79 -1.36
CA PHE A 187 -2.67 -13.56 -2.80
C PHE A 187 -1.32 -14.02 -3.39
N VAL A 188 -0.24 -14.06 -2.60
CA VAL A 188 1.08 -14.52 -3.06
C VAL A 188 1.10 -15.99 -3.44
N PRO A 189 0.73 -16.95 -2.56
CA PRO A 189 0.71 -18.36 -2.95
C PRO A 189 -0.31 -18.63 -4.06
N LEU A 190 -1.43 -17.91 -4.10
CA LEU A 190 -2.41 -18.02 -5.18
C LEU A 190 -1.81 -17.63 -6.55
N ALA A 191 -1.04 -16.54 -6.59
CA ALA A 191 -0.30 -16.10 -7.78
C ALA A 191 0.69 -17.17 -8.27
N ILE A 192 1.42 -17.78 -7.32
CA ILE A 192 2.39 -18.84 -7.60
C ILE A 192 1.70 -20.08 -8.19
N VAL A 193 0.59 -20.53 -7.59
CA VAL A 193 -0.17 -21.70 -8.04
C VAL A 193 -0.76 -21.47 -9.44
N LEU A 194 -1.30 -20.27 -9.69
CA LEU A 194 -1.89 -19.92 -10.98
C LEU A 194 -0.85 -19.56 -12.05
N LYS A 195 0.45 -19.48 -11.69
CA LYS A 195 1.54 -19.00 -12.55
C LYS A 195 1.22 -17.65 -13.19
N GLN A 196 0.53 -16.80 -12.45
CA GLN A 196 0.12 -15.48 -12.89
C GLN A 196 0.71 -14.43 -11.96
N ASP A 197 1.04 -13.29 -12.53
CA ASP A 197 1.59 -12.20 -11.75
C ASP A 197 0.50 -11.34 -11.13
N TRP A 198 0.30 -11.50 -9.82
CA TRP A 198 -0.73 -10.79 -9.07
C TRP A 198 -0.17 -9.67 -8.17
N SER A 199 1.10 -9.29 -8.38
CA SER A 199 1.81 -8.30 -7.55
C SER A 199 1.06 -6.97 -7.43
N ALA A 200 0.55 -6.41 -8.53
CA ALA A 200 -0.18 -5.14 -8.52
C ALA A 200 -1.52 -5.24 -7.77
N PHE A 201 -2.21 -6.38 -7.87
CA PHE A 201 -3.47 -6.62 -7.13
C PHE A 201 -3.23 -6.77 -5.64
N LEU A 202 -2.15 -7.48 -5.26
CA LEU A 202 -1.72 -7.58 -3.87
C LEU A 202 -1.42 -6.19 -3.31
N LEU A 203 -0.65 -5.38 -4.04
CA LEU A 203 -0.32 -4.00 -3.62
C LEU A 203 -1.57 -3.12 -3.54
N LEU A 204 -2.53 -3.28 -4.46
CA LEU A 204 -3.81 -2.58 -4.41
C LEU A 204 -4.59 -2.93 -3.14
N ALA A 205 -4.78 -4.23 -2.85
CA ALA A 205 -5.50 -4.67 -1.66
C ALA A 205 -4.78 -4.25 -0.37
N ALA A 206 -3.45 -4.43 -0.33
CA ALA A 206 -2.63 -4.08 0.83
C ALA A 206 -2.62 -2.56 1.08
N SER A 207 -2.57 -1.75 0.01
CA SER A 207 -2.56 -0.29 0.13
C SER A 207 -3.91 0.26 0.56
N MET A 208 -5.02 -0.28 0.03
CA MET A 208 -6.36 0.03 0.54
C MET A 208 -6.47 -0.31 2.02
N TYR A 209 -6.15 -1.55 2.41
CA TYR A 209 -6.26 -1.99 3.80
C TYR A 209 -5.41 -1.11 4.74
N CYS A 210 -4.16 -0.86 4.37
CA CYS A 210 -3.26 -0.02 5.15
C CYS A 210 -3.78 1.42 5.26
N THR A 211 -4.39 1.98 4.21
CA THR A 211 -5.01 3.31 4.25
C THR A 211 -6.15 3.37 5.28
N PHE A 212 -7.03 2.35 5.30
CA PHE A 212 -8.09 2.25 6.31
C PHE A 212 -7.55 2.03 7.72
N LEU A 213 -6.48 1.25 7.87
CA LEU A 213 -5.77 1.12 9.14
C LEU A 213 -5.23 2.47 9.63
N MET A 214 -4.63 3.26 8.72
CA MET A 214 -4.16 4.60 9.02
C MET A 214 -5.30 5.54 9.42
N PHE A 215 -6.49 5.44 8.81
CA PHE A 215 -7.66 6.19 9.30
C PHE A 215 -7.99 5.88 10.76
N ILE A 216 -7.81 4.64 11.21
CA ILE A 216 -8.04 4.27 12.61
C ILE A 216 -6.91 4.81 13.50
N VAL A 217 -5.64 4.62 13.11
CA VAL A 217 -4.47 5.12 13.84
C VAL A 217 -4.53 6.63 14.04
N PHE A 218 -4.96 7.35 13.01
CA PHE A 218 -5.09 8.81 13.00
C PHE A 218 -6.49 9.30 13.43
N ASN A 219 -7.41 8.40 13.79
CA ASN A 219 -8.79 8.72 14.16
C ASN A 219 -9.50 9.67 13.15
N ILE A 220 -9.35 9.37 11.87
CA ILE A 220 -9.97 10.12 10.77
C ILE A 220 -11.39 9.62 10.57
N THR A 221 -12.36 10.49 10.81
CA THR A 221 -13.77 10.25 10.54
C THR A 221 -14.18 10.89 9.21
N PRO A 222 -15.14 10.29 8.46
CA PRO A 222 -15.69 10.93 7.27
C PRO A 222 -16.41 12.23 7.65
N GLU A 223 -16.31 13.27 6.82
CA GLU A 223 -17.07 14.50 7.07
C GLU A 223 -18.57 14.21 6.95
N PRO A 224 -19.40 14.66 7.92
CA PRO A 224 -20.84 14.46 7.86
C PRO A 224 -21.43 15.19 6.65
N GLU A 225 -22.37 14.53 5.98
CA GLU A 225 -23.02 15.02 4.75
C GLU A 225 -23.60 16.43 4.87
N ALA A 226 -24.02 16.84 6.06
CA ALA A 226 -24.56 18.17 6.35
C ALA A 226 -23.55 19.32 6.16
N GLN A 227 -22.23 19.06 6.20
CA GLN A 227 -21.19 20.07 5.97
C GLN A 227 -20.73 20.14 4.51
N ARG A 228 -21.22 19.25 3.61
CA ARG A 228 -20.81 19.21 2.19
C ARG A 228 -21.32 20.38 1.35
N VAL A 229 -22.33 21.13 1.84
CA VAL A 229 -22.99 22.21 1.09
C VAL A 229 -22.46 23.60 1.48
N SER A 230 -21.80 23.76 2.63
CA SER A 230 -21.52 25.09 3.22
C SER A 230 -20.04 25.43 3.46
N SER A 231 -19.10 24.54 3.18
CA SER A 231 -17.67 24.82 3.46
C SER A 231 -16.87 25.14 2.19
N PRO A 232 -16.62 26.43 1.86
CA PRO A 232 -15.51 26.78 1.01
C PRO A 232 -14.20 26.50 1.75
N ALA A 233 -13.24 25.97 0.99
CA ALA A 233 -11.78 25.98 1.18
C ALA A 233 -11.21 25.83 2.60
N PHE A 234 -10.26 24.89 2.69
CA PHE A 234 -9.13 24.97 3.60
C PHE A 234 -8.45 26.35 3.40
N MET A 235 -8.88 27.37 4.14
CA MET A 235 -7.99 28.48 4.43
C MET A 235 -6.97 27.97 5.43
N PRO A 236 -5.69 28.37 5.32
CA PRO A 236 -4.78 28.22 6.44
C PRO A 236 -5.40 28.97 7.61
N GLN A 237 -5.60 28.29 8.74
CA GLN A 237 -5.80 29.02 9.99
C GLN A 237 -4.46 29.69 10.30
N GLY A 238 -4.34 30.95 9.90
CA GLY A 238 -3.27 31.82 10.36
C GLY A 238 -3.56 32.21 11.81
N ALA A 239 -2.66 31.78 12.70
CA ALA A 239 -2.07 32.57 13.78
C ALA A 239 -0.85 31.79 14.30
#